data_AF-A0AA36AN05-F1
#
_entry.id   AF-A0AA36AN05-F1
#
_cell.length_a   1.000
_cell.length_b   1.000
_cell.length_c   1.000
_cell.angle_alpha   90.00
_cell.angle_beta   90.00
_cell.angle_gamma   90.00
#
_symmetry.space_group_name_H-M   'P 1'
#
loop_
_entity.id
_entity.type
_entity.pdbx_description
1 polymer ?
#
loop_
_entity_poly.entity_id
_entity_poly.type
_entity_poly.pdbx_seq_one_letter_code
_entity_poly.pdbx_strand_id
1 'polypeptide(L)'
;MPKLCRYDYHQANWETINNQLQIIDWDLYLTGPDKHKKFLNKIEEICEKNVPLKKTKSTKKPVPRERKILMRKRSRLRNKTSKLTSKHELQKVLDQIYRLEDNLKQHYDEERNNAEKKAIENIKKIQNVSTVLQRNTRTPSQQ
;
A
#
# COMPACT_ATOMS: atom_id res chain seq x y z
N MET A 1 -0.33 2.44 -19.18
CA MET A 1 -1.42 3.38 -18.86
C MET A 1 -0.92 4.80 -19.07
N PRO A 2 -1.66 5.66 -19.78
CA PRO A 2 -1.33 7.09 -19.95
C PRO A 2 -1.15 7.79 -18.59
N LYS A 3 -0.18 8.72 -18.47
CA LYS A 3 0.12 9.40 -17.20
C LYS A 3 -1.08 10.19 -16.68
N LEU A 4 -1.83 10.80 -17.60
CA LEU A 4 -3.03 11.59 -17.32
C LEU A 4 -4.09 10.86 -16.49
N CYS A 5 -4.18 9.53 -16.55
CA CYS A 5 -5.19 8.77 -15.80
C CYS A 5 -4.95 8.75 -14.27
N ARG A 6 -3.72 9.07 -13.85
CA ARG A 6 -3.27 8.98 -12.45
C ARG A 6 -3.61 10.22 -11.63
N TYR A 7 -3.94 11.33 -12.27
CA TYR A 7 -4.23 12.60 -11.61
C TYR A 7 -5.67 12.67 -11.09
N ASP A 8 -5.86 13.34 -9.95
CA ASP A 8 -7.15 13.60 -9.34
C ASP A 8 -7.68 14.98 -9.77
N TYR A 9 -8.38 14.99 -10.90
CA TYR A 9 -8.93 16.21 -11.50
C TYR A 9 -10.01 16.90 -10.65
N HIS A 10 -10.55 16.25 -9.61
CA HIS A 10 -11.46 16.90 -8.67
C HIS A 10 -10.73 17.88 -7.74
N GLN A 11 -9.42 17.70 -7.56
CA GLN A 11 -8.57 18.56 -6.73
C GLN A 11 -7.65 19.45 -7.56
N ALA A 12 -7.89 19.54 -8.87
CA ALA A 12 -7.11 20.38 -9.76
C ALA A 12 -7.35 21.86 -9.49
N ASN A 13 -6.27 22.67 -9.56
CA ASN A 13 -6.40 24.12 -9.63
C ASN A 13 -6.73 24.54 -11.08
N TRP A 14 -8.02 24.48 -11.43
CA TRP A 14 -8.49 24.80 -12.78
C TRP A 14 -8.23 26.23 -13.21
N GLU A 15 -8.20 27.19 -12.28
CA GLU A 15 -7.90 28.59 -12.57
C GLU A 15 -6.48 28.74 -13.12
N THR A 16 -5.48 28.20 -12.41
CA THR A 16 -4.08 28.22 -12.86
C THR A 16 -3.89 27.45 -14.16
N ILE A 17 -4.57 26.30 -14.32
CA ILE A 17 -4.51 25.51 -15.55
C ILE A 17 -5.05 26.30 -16.72
N ASN A 18 -6.22 26.94 -16.59
CA ASN A 18 -6.83 27.74 -17.65
C ASN A 18 -5.93 28.91 -18.06
N ASN A 19 -5.36 29.62 -17.08
CA ASN A 19 -4.43 30.72 -17.35
C ASN A 19 -3.19 30.22 -18.13
N GLN A 20 -2.62 29.07 -17.73
CA GLN A 20 -1.49 28.47 -18.45
C GLN A 20 -1.85 28.04 -19.86
N LEU A 21 -3.06 27.50 -20.08
CA LEU A 21 -3.52 27.08 -21.42
C LEU A 21 -3.76 28.27 -22.36
N GLN A 22 -4.17 29.42 -21.84
CA GLN A 22 -4.41 30.63 -22.64
C GLN A 22 -3.13 31.33 -23.11
N ILE A 23 -2.04 31.19 -22.36
CA ILE A 23 -0.74 31.82 -22.68
C ILE A 23 0.03 31.02 -23.75
N ILE A 24 -0.37 29.77 -24.00
CA ILE A 24 0.32 28.90 -24.95
C ILE A 24 -0.10 29.25 -26.38
N ASP A 25 0.90 29.50 -27.22
CA ASP A 25 0.73 29.56 -28.67
C ASP A 25 0.52 28.14 -29.23
N TRP A 26 -0.74 27.76 -29.42
CA TRP A 26 -1.12 26.41 -29.87
C TRP A 26 -0.73 26.11 -31.32
N ASP A 27 -0.56 27.13 -32.16
CA ASP A 27 -0.24 26.93 -33.58
C ASP A 27 1.14 26.27 -33.75
N LEU A 28 2.07 26.57 -32.83
CA LEU A 28 3.38 25.90 -32.77
C LEU A 28 3.30 24.42 -32.37
N TYR A 29 2.30 24.03 -31.59
CA TYR A 29 2.14 22.67 -31.07
C TYR A 29 1.25 21.80 -31.97
N LEU A 30 0.34 22.43 -32.74
CA LEU A 30 -0.63 21.74 -33.59
C LEU A 30 -0.16 21.54 -35.03
N THR A 31 1.07 21.95 -35.36
CA THR A 31 1.65 21.86 -36.70
C THR A 31 2.70 20.73 -36.81
N GLY A 32 2.69 20.02 -37.94
CA GLY A 32 3.65 18.97 -38.26
C GLY A 32 3.23 17.53 -37.88
N PRO A 33 4.07 16.53 -38.21
CA PRO A 33 3.73 15.11 -38.08
C PRO A 33 3.58 14.64 -36.62
N ASP A 34 4.23 15.32 -35.66
CA ASP A 34 4.21 14.97 -34.23
C ASP A 34 3.25 15.80 -33.38
N LYS A 35 2.35 16.56 -34.00
CA LYS A 35 1.45 17.50 -33.32
C LYS A 35 0.71 16.90 -32.13
N HIS A 36 0.18 15.69 -32.28
CA HIS A 36 -0.57 15.00 -31.22
C HIS A 36 0.30 14.67 -30.02
N LYS A 37 1.55 14.25 -30.25
CA LYS A 37 2.51 13.93 -29.19
C LYS A 37 2.98 15.18 -28.46
N LYS A 38 3.29 16.26 -29.20
CA LYS A 38 3.68 17.56 -28.63
C LYS A 38 2.56 18.16 -27.79
N PHE A 39 1.33 18.12 -28.31
CA PHE A 39 0.13 18.55 -27.59
C PHE A 39 -0.04 17.77 -26.28
N LEU A 40 -0.06 16.44 -26.34
CA LEU A 40 -0.25 15.61 -25.15
C LEU A 40 0.85 15.80 -24.12
N ASN A 41 2.12 15.91 -24.54
CA ASN A 41 3.22 16.18 -23.63
C ASN A 41 3.06 17.52 -22.91
N LYS A 42 2.58 18.56 -23.61
CA LYS A 42 2.37 19.87 -23.01
C LYS A 42 1.23 19.86 -21.98
N ILE A 43 0.13 19.19 -22.32
CA ILE A 43 -0.98 18.97 -21.39
C ILE A 43 -0.52 18.14 -20.18
N GLU A 44 0.27 17.09 -20.38
CA GLU A 44 0.85 16.30 -19.29
C GLU A 44 1.72 17.15 -18.35
N GLU A 45 2.56 18.04 -18.88
CA GLU A 45 3.42 18.94 -18.10
C GLU A 45 2.60 19.89 -17.21
N ILE A 46 1.52 20.46 -17.76
CA ILE A 46 0.62 21.36 -17.02
C ILE A 46 -0.12 20.59 -15.92
N CYS A 47 -0.64 19.41 -16.26
CA CYS A 47 -1.35 18.56 -15.30
C CYS A 47 -0.42 18.09 -14.17
N GLU A 48 0.84 17.77 -14.46
CA GLU A 48 1.82 17.34 -13.44
C GLU A 48 2.10 18.40 -12.38
N LYS A 49 2.09 19.68 -12.77
CA LYS A 49 2.33 20.81 -11.86
C LYS A 49 1.10 21.22 -11.04
N ASN A 50 -0.10 21.01 -11.59
CA ASN A 50 -1.32 21.62 -11.07
C ASN A 50 -2.40 20.63 -10.61
N VAL A 51 -2.22 19.32 -10.88
CA VAL A 51 -3.19 18.29 -10.50
C VAL A 51 -2.51 17.26 -9.61
N PRO A 52 -3.00 17.07 -8.36
CA PRO A 52 -2.42 16.08 -7.48
C PRO A 52 -2.66 14.66 -8.01
N LEU A 53 -1.80 13.71 -7.62
CA LEU A 53 -2.02 12.30 -7.93
C LEU A 53 -3.19 11.74 -7.12
N LYS A 54 -3.99 10.87 -7.74
CA LYS A 54 -5.02 10.09 -7.05
C LYS A 54 -4.37 9.33 -5.90
N LYS A 55 -4.97 9.44 -4.72
CA LYS A 55 -4.58 8.62 -3.57
C LYS A 55 -4.73 7.16 -3.96
N THR A 56 -3.61 6.44 -4.03
CA THR A 56 -3.65 4.99 -4.17
C THR A 56 -4.29 4.45 -2.91
N LYS A 57 -5.42 3.74 -3.06
CA LYS A 57 -6.04 3.06 -1.91
C LYS A 57 -4.97 2.15 -1.34
N SER A 58 -4.67 2.32 -0.05
CA SER A 58 -3.84 1.38 0.71
C SER A 58 -4.37 -0.02 0.44
N THR A 59 -3.58 -0.84 -0.28
CA THR A 59 -3.94 -2.23 -0.50
C THR A 59 -3.83 -2.90 0.84
N LYS A 60 -4.98 -3.18 1.46
CA LYS A 60 -5.02 -3.97 2.70
C LYS A 60 -4.26 -5.27 2.43
N LYS A 61 -3.32 -5.61 3.31
CA LYS A 61 -2.57 -6.85 3.19
C LYS A 61 -3.55 -8.02 3.15
N PRO A 62 -3.40 -8.95 2.19
CA PRO A 62 -4.30 -10.09 2.11
C PRO A 62 -4.15 -10.97 3.35
N VAL A 63 -5.28 -11.41 3.92
CA VAL A 63 -5.26 -12.34 5.06
C VAL A 63 -4.58 -13.66 4.63
N PRO A 64 -3.61 -14.19 5.40
CA PRO A 64 -2.92 -15.44 5.08
C PRO A 64 -3.87 -16.62 4.86
N ARG A 65 -3.49 -17.55 3.98
CA ARG A 65 -4.33 -18.71 3.62
C ARG A 65 -4.69 -19.57 4.82
N GLU A 66 -3.74 -19.85 5.70
CA GLU A 66 -3.93 -20.64 6.91
C GLU A 66 -4.96 -19.99 7.85
N ARG A 67 -4.83 -18.69 8.10
CA ARG A 67 -5.78 -17.92 8.90
C ARG A 67 -7.20 -17.97 8.30
N LYS A 68 -7.33 -17.85 6.97
CA LYS A 68 -8.62 -18.02 6.28
C LYS A 68 -9.21 -19.42 6.50
N ILE A 69 -8.39 -20.47 6.47
CA ILE A 69 -8.84 -21.86 6.73
C ILE A 69 -9.34 -22.00 8.17
N LEU A 70 -8.60 -21.49 9.15
CA LEU A 70 -8.99 -21.52 10.57
C LEU A 70 -10.31 -20.76 10.81
N MET A 71 -10.45 -19.55 10.26
CA MET A 71 -11.68 -18.77 10.36
C MET A 71 -12.89 -19.49 9.74
N ARG A 72 -12.70 -20.14 8.58
CA ARG A 72 -13.76 -20.95 7.94
C ARG A 72 -14.14 -22.15 8.79
N LYS A 73 -13.16 -22.89 9.34
CA LYS A 73 -13.42 -24.02 10.24
C LYS A 73 -14.17 -23.58 11.49
N ARG A 74 -13.75 -22.47 12.10
CA ARG A 74 -14.43 -21.86 13.26
C ARG A 74 -15.89 -21.55 12.95
N SER A 75 -16.16 -20.90 11.82
CA SER A 75 -17.54 -20.57 11.40
C SER A 75 -18.39 -21.83 11.22
N ARG A 76 -17.85 -22.88 10.59
CA ARG A 76 -18.57 -24.16 10.43
C ARG A 76 -18.91 -24.80 11.77
N LEU A 77 -17.96 -24.83 12.72
CA LEU A 77 -18.19 -25.40 14.05
C LEU A 77 -19.20 -24.59 14.86
N ARG A 78 -19.13 -23.24 14.83
CA ARG A 78 -20.14 -22.38 15.47
C ARG A 78 -21.54 -22.57 14.89
N ASN A 79 -21.65 -22.81 13.59
CA ASN A 79 -22.95 -23.13 12.99
C ASN A 79 -23.44 -24.52 13.43
N LYS A 80 -22.52 -25.47 13.67
CA LYS A 80 -22.85 -26.81 14.17
C LYS A 80 -23.39 -26.77 15.60
N THR A 81 -22.88 -25.90 16.48
CA THR A 81 -23.34 -25.85 17.87
C THR A 81 -24.83 -25.51 17.99
N SER A 82 -25.36 -24.66 17.10
CA SER A 82 -26.79 -24.30 17.09
C SER A 82 -27.75 -25.48 16.80
N LYS A 83 -27.23 -26.58 16.24
CA LYS A 83 -28.03 -27.75 15.82
C LYS A 83 -27.86 -28.96 16.75
N LEU A 84 -26.99 -28.86 17.75
CA LEU A 84 -26.69 -29.98 18.65
C LEU A 84 -27.59 -29.91 19.90
N THR A 85 -28.27 -31.01 20.18
CA THR A 85 -29.08 -31.19 21.39
C THR A 85 -28.32 -31.94 22.49
N SER A 86 -27.34 -32.78 22.11
CA SER A 86 -26.49 -33.52 23.05
C SER A 86 -25.45 -32.61 23.72
N LYS A 87 -25.50 -32.52 25.05
CA LYS A 87 -24.54 -31.73 25.85
C LYS A 87 -23.09 -32.20 25.65
N HIS A 88 -22.87 -33.52 25.58
CA HIS A 88 -21.53 -34.07 25.42
C HIS A 88 -20.94 -33.77 24.03
N GLU A 89 -21.76 -33.87 22.97
CA GLU A 89 -21.31 -33.51 21.62
C GLU A 89 -21.09 -32.00 21.47
N LEU A 90 -21.95 -31.20 22.10
CA LEU A 90 -21.78 -29.75 22.17
C LEU A 90 -20.44 -29.39 22.81
N GLN A 91 -20.11 -30.00 23.96
CA GLN A 91 -18.84 -29.76 24.64
C GLN A 91 -17.64 -30.09 23.74
N LYS A 92 -17.65 -31.24 23.04
CA LYS A 92 -16.60 -31.61 22.09
C LYS A 92 -16.42 -30.57 20.98
N VAL A 93 -17.51 -30.01 20.46
CA VAL A 93 -17.44 -28.96 19.42
C VAL A 93 -16.93 -27.64 20.00
N LEU A 94 -17.30 -27.28 21.23
CA LEU A 94 -16.77 -26.09 21.91
C LEU A 94 -15.26 -26.22 22.15
N ASP A 95 -14.78 -27.37 22.61
CA ASP A 95 -13.35 -27.62 22.80
C ASP A 95 -12.57 -27.46 21.49
N GLN A 96 -13.14 -27.92 20.36
CA GLN A 96 -12.55 -27.70 19.03
C GLN A 96 -12.53 -26.22 18.64
N ILE A 97 -13.57 -25.46 18.98
CA ILE A 97 -13.60 -24.01 18.74
C ILE A 97 -12.51 -23.32 19.55
N TYR A 98 -12.35 -23.65 20.85
CA TYR A 98 -11.30 -23.07 21.69
C TYR A 98 -9.90 -23.32 21.12
N ARG A 99 -9.60 -24.56 20.71
CA ARG A 99 -8.33 -24.88 20.03
C ARG A 99 -8.10 -24.07 18.76
N LEU A 100 -9.16 -23.81 17.98
CA LEU A 100 -9.04 -22.96 16.78
C LEU A 100 -8.79 -21.49 17.12
N GLU A 101 -9.37 -20.96 18.20
CA GLU A 101 -9.13 -19.60 18.66
C GLU A 101 -7.68 -19.43 19.16
N ASP A 102 -7.15 -20.41 19.89
CA ASP A 102 -5.75 -20.42 20.32
C ASP A 102 -4.79 -20.44 19.11
N ASN A 103 -5.06 -21.30 18.12
CA ASN A 103 -4.27 -21.34 16.89
C ASN A 103 -4.34 -20.01 16.12
N LEU A 104 -5.52 -19.37 16.06
CA LEU A 104 -5.67 -18.06 15.44
C LEU A 104 -4.86 -17.00 16.17
N LYS A 105 -4.93 -16.99 17.50
CA LYS A 105 -4.16 -16.07 18.35
C LYS A 105 -2.66 -16.22 18.12
N GLN A 106 -2.16 -17.46 18.14
CA GLN A 106 -0.76 -17.75 17.85
C GLN A 106 -0.34 -17.20 16.48
N HIS A 107 -1.17 -17.39 15.44
CA HIS A 107 -0.89 -16.87 14.10
C HIS A 107 -0.83 -15.35 14.02
N TYR A 108 -1.58 -14.64 14.86
CA TYR A 108 -1.49 -13.17 14.97
C TYR A 108 -0.24 -12.74 15.73
N ASP A 109 0.10 -13.42 16.82
CA ASP A 109 1.28 -13.13 17.63
C ASP A 109 2.56 -13.37 16.82
N GLU A 110 2.63 -14.44 16.04
CA GLU A 110 3.74 -14.72 15.13
C GLU A 110 3.88 -13.65 14.05
N GLU A 111 2.78 -13.20 13.43
CA GLU A 111 2.81 -12.13 12.43
C GLU A 111 3.34 -10.82 13.04
N ARG A 112 2.87 -10.48 14.24
CA ARG A 112 3.33 -9.29 14.97
C ARG A 112 4.82 -9.39 15.32
N ASN A 113 5.25 -10.51 15.89
CA ASN A 113 6.64 -10.74 16.28
C ASN A 113 7.58 -10.67 15.05
N ASN A 114 7.14 -11.22 13.91
CA ASN A 114 7.91 -11.16 12.67
C ASN A 114 7.96 -9.74 12.09
N ALA A 115 6.87 -8.97 12.18
CA ALA A 115 6.86 -7.58 11.77
C ALA A 115 7.79 -6.73 12.64
N GLU A 116 7.78 -6.96 13.95
CA GLU A 116 8.65 -6.27 14.92
C GLU A 116 10.13 -6.59 14.69
N LYS A 117 10.49 -7.87 14.52
CA LYS A 117 11.86 -8.30 14.17
C LYS A 117 12.36 -7.61 12.90
N LYS A 118 11.54 -7.60 11.84
CA LYS A 118 11.88 -6.91 10.58
C LYS A 118 12.07 -5.41 10.77
N ALA A 119 11.24 -4.77 11.59
CA ALA A 119 11.39 -3.35 11.89
C ALA A 119 12.71 -3.07 12.62
N ILE A 120 13.05 -3.87 13.63
CA ILE A 120 14.33 -3.77 14.37
C ILE A 120 15.52 -3.96 13.42
N GLU A 121 15.49 -4.97 12.56
CA GLU A 121 16.55 -5.20 11.57
C GLU A 121 16.72 -4.03 10.62
N ASN A 122 15.61 -3.44 10.15
CA ASN A 122 15.66 -2.27 9.28
C ASN A 122 16.24 -1.05 9.98
N ILE A 123 15.87 -0.81 11.24
CA ILE A 123 16.45 0.28 12.05
C ILE A 123 17.96 0.08 12.21
N LYS A 124 18.40 -1.14 12.56
CA LYS A 124 19.83 -1.47 12.68
C LYS A 124 20.58 -1.24 11.37
N LYS A 125 20.01 -1.65 10.23
CA LYS A 125 20.61 -1.40 8.91
C LYS A 125 20.77 0.11 8.64
N ILE A 126 19.74 0.91 8.90
CA ILE A 126 19.77 2.37 8.71
C ILE A 126 20.83 3.02 9.62
N GLN A 127 20.90 2.62 10.89
CA GLN A 127 21.90 3.12 11.84
C GLN A 127 23.33 2.76 11.41
N ASN A 128 23.55 1.53 10.95
CA ASN A 128 24.86 1.09 10.45
C ASN A 128 25.27 1.87 9.20
N VAL A 129 24.37 2.09 8.25
CA VAL A 129 24.63 2.91 7.06
C VAL A 129 24.95 4.35 7.45
N SER A 130 24.21 4.94 8.38
CA SER A 130 24.45 6.30 8.88
C SER A 130 25.81 6.42 9.57
N THR A 131 26.21 5.40 10.33
CA THR A 131 27.50 5.35 11.03
C THR A 131 28.68 5.20 10.07
N VAL A 132 28.53 4.40 9.00
CA VAL A 132 29.55 4.27 7.94
C VAL A 132 29.72 5.58 7.18
N LEU A 133 28.62 6.26 6.84
CA LEU A 133 28.67 7.56 6.17
C LEU A 133 29.36 8.63 7.03
N GLN A 134 29.10 8.67 8.34
CA GLN A 134 29.75 9.60 9.26
C GLN A 134 31.25 9.33 9.50
N ARG A 135 31.71 8.08 9.36
CA ARG A 135 33.15 7.73 9.46
C ARG A 135 33.93 8.12 8.22
N ASN A 136 33.33 7.97 7.03
CA ASN A 136 33.98 8.33 5.76
C ASN A 136 34.10 9.84 5.53
N THR A 137 33.27 10.66 6.18
CA THR A 137 33.38 12.13 6.13
C THR A 137 34.37 12.71 7.14
N ARG A 138 35.00 11.88 7.98
CA ARG A 138 35.90 12.30 9.07
C ARG A 138 37.37 11.96 8.86
N THR A 139 37.77 11.31 7.76
CA THR A 139 39.19 11.20 7.40
C THR A 139 39.70 12.57 6.94
N PRO A 140 40.55 13.26 7.73
CA PRO A 140 41.19 14.48 7.27
C PRO A 140 42.28 14.08 6.29
N SER A 141 42.29 14.74 5.14
CA SER A 141 43.45 14.88 4.26
C SER A 141 44.65 15.31 5.09
N GLN A 142 45.53 14.35 5.42
CA GLN A 142 46.86 14.67 5.93
C GLN A 142 47.68 15.24 4.77
N GLN A 143 48.10 16.49 4.96
CA GLN A 143 49.03 17.26 4.13
C GLN A 143 50.44 16.70 4.23
#